data_AF-A0A2E9PS84-F1
#
_entry.id   AF-A0A2E9PS84-F1
#
_cell.length_a   1.000
_cell.length_b   1.000
_cell.length_c   1.000
_cell.angle_alpha   90.00
_cell.angle_beta   90.00
_cell.angle_gamma   90.00
#
_symmetry.space_group_name_H-M   'P 1'
#
loop_
_entity.id
_entity.type
_entity.pdbx_description
1 polymer ?
#
loop_
_entity_poly.entity_id
_entity_poly.type
_entity_poly.pdbx_seq_one_letter_code
_entity_poly.pdbx_strand_id
1 'polypeptide(L)'
;MYGHVDGPRHWAENIALARDVLRDTGGFTEFVPPGFVHYNAPIFLDGLARPGPSVGENLRMHAVARIMLHGFIPNIQVSWVKLGVQLSQRCLQAGANDFGGTLMEETISRSAGANHGQHMRPQEFRHLIRDIGRVPAQRNTLYELLRAHETRPAPASHGDGDPGAFESAFSRVRLRT
;
A
#
# COMPACT_ATOMS: atom_id res chain seq x y z
N MET A 1 -6.21 8.70 7.07
CA MET A 1 -6.63 9.20 5.73
C MET A 1 -6.00 10.56 5.53
N TYR A 2 -5.81 11.01 4.29
CA TYR A 2 -5.30 12.35 4.01
C TYR A 2 -5.76 12.89 2.66
N GLY A 3 -5.71 14.20 2.51
CA GLY A 3 -6.02 14.90 1.29
C GLY A 3 -7.51 15.18 1.10
N HIS A 4 -8.23 15.34 2.20
CA HIS A 4 -9.60 15.87 2.22
C HIS A 4 -9.56 17.34 2.66
N VAL A 5 -10.27 17.69 3.73
CA VAL A 5 -10.25 19.02 4.38
C VAL A 5 -8.94 19.33 5.12
N ASP A 6 -8.02 18.37 5.18
CA ASP A 6 -6.81 18.46 5.98
C ASP A 6 -5.61 18.96 5.15
N GLY A 7 -4.47 19.11 5.83
CA GLY A 7 -3.27 19.68 5.21
C GLY A 7 -1.99 19.17 5.89
N PRO A 8 -0.82 19.58 5.39
CA PRO A 8 0.47 19.00 5.80
C PRO A 8 0.73 19.03 7.31
N ARG A 9 0.29 20.08 8.02
CA ARG A 9 0.43 20.18 9.48
C ARG A 9 -0.36 19.07 10.18
N HIS A 10 -1.62 18.87 9.82
CA HIS A 10 -2.48 17.81 10.37
C HIS A 10 -1.90 16.41 10.09
N TRP A 11 -1.31 16.21 8.90
CA TRP A 11 -0.69 14.94 8.54
C TRP A 11 0.53 14.64 9.41
N ALA A 12 1.42 15.62 9.56
CA ALA A 12 2.62 15.49 10.38
C ALA A 12 2.27 15.26 11.85
N GLU A 13 1.28 15.98 12.38
CA GLU A 13 0.77 15.79 13.74
C GLU A 13 0.22 14.37 13.93
N ASN A 14 -0.56 13.85 12.98
CA ASN A 14 -1.09 12.50 13.05
C ASN A 14 0.01 11.42 13.00
N ILE A 15 1.03 11.59 12.16
CA ILE A 15 2.18 10.68 12.11
C ILE A 15 2.96 10.71 13.44
N ALA A 16 3.20 11.91 13.98
CA ALA A 16 3.87 12.08 15.27
C ALA A 16 3.08 11.43 16.41
N LEU A 17 1.76 11.63 16.43
CA LEU A 17 0.88 11.01 17.42
C LEU A 17 0.95 9.47 17.35
N ALA A 18 0.88 8.89 16.15
CA ALA A 18 1.00 7.45 15.98
C ALA A 18 2.34 6.90 16.48
N ARG A 19 3.45 7.62 16.23
CA ARG A 19 4.77 7.29 16.76
C ARG A 19 4.81 7.35 18.29
N ASP A 20 4.23 8.39 18.87
CA ASP A 20 4.28 8.61 20.31
C ASP A 20 3.45 7.55 21.05
N VAL A 21 2.25 7.21 20.53
CA VAL A 21 1.46 6.07 21.03
C VAL A 21 2.22 4.75 20.91
N LEU A 22 2.94 4.54 19.81
CA LEU A 22 3.76 3.33 19.65
C LEU A 22 4.88 3.26 20.68
N ARG A 23 5.55 4.38 20.97
CA ARG A 23 6.62 4.40 21.97
C ARG A 23 6.13 3.94 23.34
N ASP A 24 4.88 4.24 23.66
CA ASP A 24 4.28 3.90 24.95
C ASP A 24 3.69 2.47 24.98
N THR A 25 3.31 1.92 23.81
CA THR A 25 2.53 0.66 23.75
C THR A 25 3.20 -0.50 22.99
N GLY A 26 4.09 -0.21 22.03
CA GLY A 26 4.75 -1.19 21.16
C GLY A 26 3.86 -1.91 20.14
N GLY A 27 2.59 -1.50 19.98
CA GLY A 27 1.57 -2.31 19.29
C GLY A 27 1.45 -2.21 17.76
N PHE A 28 2.12 -1.28 17.08
CA PHE A 28 1.98 -1.10 15.63
C PHE A 28 3.08 -1.78 14.83
N THR A 29 2.69 -2.59 13.85
CA THR A 29 3.60 -3.24 12.91
C THR A 29 3.68 -2.53 11.56
N GLU A 30 2.65 -1.74 11.21
CA GLU A 30 2.56 -1.04 9.93
C GLU A 30 1.89 0.33 10.04
N PHE A 31 2.32 1.24 9.17
CA PHE A 31 1.64 2.50 8.90
C PHE A 31 1.06 2.46 7.49
N VAL A 32 -0.25 2.70 7.40
CA VAL A 32 -0.97 2.71 6.12
C VAL A 32 -1.60 4.09 5.95
N PRO A 33 -1.08 4.95 5.06
CA PRO A 33 -1.70 6.23 4.74
C PRO A 33 -2.62 6.09 3.52
N PRO A 34 -3.95 5.90 3.69
CA PRO A 34 -4.87 5.92 2.57
C PRO A 34 -5.18 7.37 2.14
N GLY A 35 -4.98 7.67 0.86
CA GLY A 35 -5.48 8.91 0.27
C GLY A 35 -7.01 8.95 0.27
N PHE A 36 -7.58 10.15 0.35
CA PHE A 36 -9.01 10.38 0.23
C PHE A 36 -9.48 10.13 -1.22
N VAL A 37 -10.48 9.27 -1.39
CA VAL A 37 -11.17 9.01 -2.67
C VAL A 37 -12.51 9.72 -2.59
N HIS A 38 -12.76 10.63 -3.53
CA HIS A 38 -13.75 11.69 -3.37
C HIS A 38 -15.05 11.46 -4.15
N TYR A 39 -15.04 10.63 -5.20
CA TYR A 39 -16.11 10.53 -6.19
C TYR A 39 -17.52 10.36 -5.61
N ASN A 40 -17.67 9.52 -4.58
CA ASN A 40 -18.96 9.27 -3.92
C ASN A 40 -19.01 9.79 -2.47
N ALA A 41 -18.02 10.58 -2.02
CA ALA A 41 -17.94 11.03 -0.64
C ALA A 41 -18.86 12.25 -0.42
N PRO A 42 -19.85 12.21 0.49
CA PRO A 42 -20.78 13.33 0.71
C PRO A 42 -20.07 14.67 0.96
N ILE A 43 -19.03 14.67 1.78
CA ILE A 43 -18.24 15.88 2.08
C ILE A 43 -17.59 16.52 0.84
N PHE A 44 -17.28 15.73 -0.20
CA PHE A 44 -16.79 16.26 -1.47
C PHE A 44 -17.94 16.78 -2.33
N LEU A 45 -19.04 16.02 -2.41
CA LEU A 45 -20.24 16.41 -3.17
C LEU A 45 -20.87 17.71 -2.63
N ASP A 46 -20.78 17.93 -1.32
CA ASP A 46 -21.21 19.15 -0.64
C ASP A 46 -20.22 20.32 -0.80
N GLY A 47 -19.11 20.13 -1.53
CA GLY A 47 -18.09 21.16 -1.77
C GLY A 47 -17.20 21.48 -0.57
N LEU A 48 -17.24 20.65 0.48
CA LEU A 48 -16.52 20.88 1.73
C LEU A 48 -15.12 20.26 1.75
N ALA A 49 -14.80 19.36 0.82
CA ALA A 49 -13.49 18.72 0.71
C ALA A 49 -12.89 18.86 -0.70
N ARG A 50 -11.56 18.75 -0.77
CA ARG A 50 -10.82 18.71 -2.03
C ARG A 50 -10.90 17.31 -2.68
N PRO A 51 -10.59 17.16 -3.99
CA PRO A 51 -10.70 15.90 -4.72
C PRO A 51 -9.58 14.89 -4.41
N GLY A 52 -9.15 14.79 -3.14
CA GLY A 52 -8.05 13.91 -2.75
C GLY A 52 -6.66 14.53 -2.86
N PRO A 53 -5.62 13.78 -2.47
CA PRO A 53 -4.24 14.21 -2.58
C PRO A 53 -3.73 14.17 -4.03
N SER A 54 -2.94 15.17 -4.40
CA SER A 54 -2.15 15.18 -5.64
C SER A 54 -1.07 14.10 -5.64
N VAL A 55 -0.54 13.75 -6.81
CA VAL A 55 0.59 12.81 -6.95
C VAL A 55 1.77 13.21 -6.05
N GLY A 56 2.12 14.50 -6.02
CA GLY A 56 3.22 14.98 -5.19
C GLY A 56 2.96 14.83 -3.69
N GLU A 57 1.72 15.02 -3.24
CA GLU A 57 1.36 14.80 -1.84
C GLU A 57 1.39 13.33 -1.45
N ASN A 58 0.97 12.42 -2.35
CA ASN A 58 1.11 10.99 -2.11
C ASN A 58 2.58 10.57 -1.91
N LEU A 59 3.49 11.07 -2.76
CA LEU A 59 4.92 10.78 -2.63
C LEU A 59 5.51 11.36 -1.33
N ARG A 60 5.19 12.63 -1.02
CA ARG A 60 5.65 13.28 0.22
C ARG A 60 5.12 12.57 1.46
N MET A 61 3.85 12.13 1.46
CA MET A 61 3.27 11.39 2.58
C MET A 61 4.10 10.14 2.91
N HIS A 62 4.43 9.32 1.91
CA HIS A 62 5.21 8.09 2.13
C HIS A 62 6.67 8.39 2.49
N ALA A 63 7.30 9.39 1.87
CA ALA A 63 8.68 9.77 2.17
C ALA A 63 8.83 10.36 3.58
N VAL A 64 7.94 11.28 3.96
CA VAL A 64 7.94 11.89 5.29
C VAL A 64 7.59 10.85 6.35
N ALA A 65 6.61 9.97 6.10
CA ALA A 65 6.31 8.88 7.01
C ALA A 65 7.53 7.98 7.26
N ARG A 66 8.31 7.65 6.21
CA ARG A 66 9.54 6.86 6.35
C ARG A 66 10.55 7.56 7.26
N ILE A 67 10.75 8.86 7.09
CA ILE A 67 11.69 9.63 7.91
C ILE A 67 11.20 9.72 9.35
N MET A 68 9.94 10.13 9.56
CA MET A 68 9.38 10.37 10.89
C MET A 68 9.22 9.09 11.72
N LEU A 69 8.98 7.95 11.06
CA LEU A 69 8.76 6.65 11.70
C LEU A 69 10.01 5.76 11.68
N HIS A 70 11.16 6.26 11.22
CA HIS A 70 12.40 5.50 11.20
C HIS A 70 12.77 5.04 12.63
N GLY A 71 13.05 3.74 12.79
CA GLY A 71 13.33 3.13 14.09
C GLY A 71 12.09 2.83 14.95
N PHE A 72 10.89 3.26 14.52
CA PHE A 72 9.63 3.05 15.25
C PHE A 72 8.72 2.07 14.51
N ILE A 73 8.27 2.41 13.30
CA ILE A 73 7.41 1.54 12.49
C ILE A 73 8.20 1.08 11.26
N PRO A 74 8.58 -0.21 11.17
CA PRO A 74 9.40 -0.68 10.07
C PRO A 74 8.65 -0.67 8.73
N ASN A 75 7.32 -0.90 8.76
CA ASN A 75 6.54 -1.14 7.56
C ASN A 75 5.62 0.02 7.20
N ILE A 76 5.75 0.50 5.97
CA ILE A 76 4.88 1.51 5.37
C ILE A 76 4.24 0.87 4.14
N GLN A 77 2.92 0.72 4.20
CA GLN A 77 2.14 0.07 3.16
C GLN A 77 1.52 1.09 2.21
N VAL A 78 1.59 0.81 0.91
CA VAL A 78 0.83 1.56 -0.10
C VAL A 78 -0.59 1.01 -0.22
N SER A 79 -1.57 1.88 -0.40
CA SER A 79 -2.95 1.47 -0.71
C SER A 79 -3.15 1.42 -2.22
N TRP A 80 -2.71 0.33 -2.86
CA TRP A 80 -2.69 0.24 -4.32
C TRP A 80 -4.07 0.35 -5.00
N VAL A 81 -5.12 -0.11 -4.33
CA VAL A 81 -6.53 0.06 -4.79
C VAL A 81 -6.98 1.52 -4.83
N LYS A 82 -6.33 2.40 -4.06
CA LYS A 82 -6.61 3.84 -4.06
C LYS A 82 -5.68 4.59 -5.01
N LEU A 83 -4.40 4.24 -4.98
CA LEU A 83 -3.33 4.93 -5.71
C LEU A 83 -3.23 4.50 -7.18
N GLY A 84 -3.68 3.29 -7.51
CA GLY A 84 -3.32 2.61 -8.75
C GLY A 84 -1.88 2.07 -8.70
N VAL A 85 -1.56 1.22 -9.67
CA VAL A 85 -0.27 0.49 -9.73
C VAL A 85 0.92 1.42 -9.87
N GLN A 86 0.87 2.33 -10.84
CA GLN A 86 2.01 3.20 -11.18
C GLN A 86 2.39 4.11 -10.00
N LEU A 87 1.42 4.75 -9.34
CA LEU A 87 1.69 5.59 -8.20
C LEU A 87 2.14 4.77 -6.98
N SER A 88 1.62 3.55 -6.80
CA SER A 88 2.09 2.64 -5.76
C SER A 88 3.57 2.30 -5.92
N GLN A 89 4.01 1.95 -7.14
CA GLN A 89 5.41 1.72 -7.47
C GLN A 89 6.30 2.93 -7.14
N ARG A 90 5.85 4.15 -7.47
CA ARG A 90 6.57 5.38 -7.12
C ARG A 90 6.62 5.61 -5.60
N CYS A 91 5.54 5.32 -4.87
CA CYS A 91 5.52 5.41 -3.40
C CYS A 91 6.47 4.38 -2.74
N LEU A 92 6.61 3.18 -3.33
CA LEU A 92 7.59 2.16 -2.89
C LEU A 92 9.04 2.61 -3.13
N GLN A 93 9.28 3.43 -4.15
CA GLN A 93 10.57 4.09 -4.34
C GLN A 93 10.77 5.29 -3.40
N ALA A 94 9.68 5.87 -2.87
CA ALA A 94 9.71 7.06 -2.02
C ALA A 94 9.81 6.76 -0.51
N GLY A 95 9.72 5.49 -0.08
CA GLY A 95 9.89 5.12 1.34
C GLY A 95 8.96 4.02 1.85
N ALA A 96 7.93 3.67 1.07
CA ALA A 96 7.11 2.50 1.36
C ALA A 96 7.88 1.20 1.09
N ASN A 97 7.61 0.17 1.88
CA ASN A 97 8.24 -1.13 1.74
C ASN A 97 7.22 -2.28 1.66
N ASP A 98 5.93 -1.98 1.60
CA ASP A 98 4.88 -2.98 1.54
C ASP A 98 3.85 -2.64 0.47
N PHE A 99 3.65 -3.54 -0.50
CA PHE A 99 2.67 -3.36 -1.57
C PHE A 99 1.26 -3.64 -1.07
N GLY A 100 1.13 -4.33 0.08
CA GLY A 100 -0.15 -4.76 0.66
C GLY A 100 -0.52 -6.18 0.25
N GLY A 101 -1.81 -6.49 0.29
CA GLY A 101 -2.34 -7.83 0.09
C GLY A 101 -2.99 -8.06 -1.27
N THR A 102 -3.04 -9.33 -1.67
CA THR A 102 -3.97 -9.84 -2.69
C THR A 102 -5.39 -9.67 -2.19
N LEU A 103 -6.18 -8.87 -2.90
CA LEU A 103 -7.61 -8.72 -2.65
C LEU A 103 -8.34 -9.65 -3.61
N MET A 104 -9.26 -10.46 -3.08
CA MET A 104 -10.11 -11.34 -3.90
C MET A 104 -11.33 -10.56 -4.42
N GLU A 105 -11.91 -9.69 -3.59
CA GLU A 105 -12.91 -8.69 -3.96
C GLU A 105 -12.80 -7.47 -3.02
N GLU A 106 -12.69 -6.26 -3.57
CA GLU A 106 -12.60 -5.02 -2.79
C GLU A 106 -13.85 -4.14 -2.97
N THR A 107 -14.85 -4.36 -2.11
CA THR A 107 -16.17 -3.70 -2.22
C THR A 107 -16.20 -2.30 -1.60
N ILE A 108 -15.34 -2.01 -0.62
CA ILE A 108 -15.30 -0.73 0.12
C ILE A 108 -14.70 0.39 -0.75
N SER A 109 -13.56 0.13 -1.39
CA SER A 109 -12.97 1.13 -2.28
C SER A 109 -13.86 1.39 -3.51
N ARG A 110 -14.63 0.39 -3.96
CA ARG A 110 -15.65 0.53 -5.01
C ARG A 110 -16.82 1.41 -4.58
N SER A 111 -17.38 1.20 -3.38
CA SER A 111 -18.49 2.04 -2.90
C SER A 111 -18.06 3.50 -2.77
N ALA A 112 -16.79 3.76 -2.47
CA ALA A 112 -16.18 5.09 -2.50
C ALA A 112 -15.87 5.64 -3.91
N GLY A 113 -16.00 4.83 -4.97
CA GLY A 113 -15.81 5.23 -6.37
C GLY A 113 -14.37 5.09 -6.90
N ALA A 114 -13.51 4.30 -6.24
CA ALA A 114 -12.17 4.02 -6.77
C ALA A 114 -12.26 3.19 -8.06
N ASN A 115 -11.57 3.64 -9.12
CA ASN A 115 -11.55 2.97 -10.42
C ASN A 115 -10.39 1.96 -10.59
N HIS A 116 -9.50 1.83 -9.60
CA HIS A 116 -8.28 1.03 -9.71
C HIS A 116 -8.43 -0.35 -9.10
N GLY A 117 -8.32 -1.38 -9.96
CA GLY A 117 -8.02 -2.79 -9.69
C GLY A 117 -8.83 -3.51 -8.61
N GLN A 118 -9.55 -4.56 -9.03
CA GLN A 118 -10.47 -5.32 -8.17
C GLN A 118 -9.83 -6.59 -7.59
N HIS A 119 -8.77 -7.05 -8.25
CA HIS A 119 -8.04 -8.25 -7.94
C HIS A 119 -6.61 -8.07 -8.45
N MET A 120 -5.63 -8.57 -7.71
CA MET A 120 -4.25 -8.69 -8.16
C MET A 120 -3.67 -9.97 -7.60
N ARG A 121 -3.17 -10.82 -8.49
CA ARG A 121 -2.57 -12.11 -8.16
C ARG A 121 -1.15 -11.92 -7.59
N PRO A 122 -0.65 -12.86 -6.76
CA PRO A 122 0.71 -12.79 -6.23
C PRO A 122 1.79 -12.64 -7.31
N GLN A 123 1.60 -13.28 -8.46
CA GLN A 123 2.50 -13.22 -9.63
C GLN A 123 2.65 -11.79 -10.14
N GLU A 124 1.57 -11.01 -10.16
CA GLU A 124 1.55 -9.64 -10.65
C GLU A 124 2.31 -8.71 -9.70
N PHE A 125 2.08 -8.81 -8.38
CA PHE A 125 2.89 -8.08 -7.40
C PHE A 125 4.38 -8.38 -7.58
N ARG A 126 4.75 -9.65 -7.78
CA ARG A 126 6.14 -10.04 -8.02
C ARG A 126 6.73 -9.42 -9.29
N HIS A 127 5.95 -9.26 -10.35
CA HIS A 127 6.39 -8.58 -11.57
C HIS A 127 6.59 -7.08 -11.33
N LEU A 128 5.56 -6.41 -10.80
CA LEU A 128 5.55 -4.97 -10.53
C LEU A 128 6.66 -4.55 -9.57
N ILE A 129 6.97 -5.37 -8.57
CA ILE A 129 8.06 -5.12 -7.64
C ILE A 129 9.42 -5.23 -8.32
N ARG A 130 9.60 -6.19 -9.23
CA ARG A 130 10.86 -6.32 -9.99
C ARG A 130 11.05 -5.20 -10.98
N ASP A 131 9.97 -4.67 -11.57
CA ASP A 131 10.05 -3.57 -12.52
C ASP A 131 10.63 -2.29 -11.91
N ILE A 132 10.51 -2.12 -10.58
CA ILE A 132 11.16 -1.03 -9.83
C ILE A 132 12.52 -1.42 -9.22
N GLY A 133 13.12 -2.54 -9.65
CA GLY A 133 14.44 -2.98 -9.22
C GLY A 133 14.51 -3.50 -7.78
N ARG A 134 13.40 -4.02 -7.25
CA ARG A 134 13.31 -4.53 -5.88
C ARG A 134 13.02 -6.04 -5.85
N VAL A 135 13.30 -6.67 -4.70
CA VAL A 135 13.04 -8.09 -4.47
C VAL A 135 11.68 -8.28 -3.79
N PRO A 136 10.73 -9.00 -4.43
CA PRO A 136 9.45 -9.29 -3.81
C PRO A 136 9.59 -10.36 -2.74
N ALA A 137 8.93 -10.16 -1.60
CA ALA A 137 8.88 -11.12 -0.52
C ALA A 137 7.45 -11.28 0.02
N GLN A 138 7.03 -12.52 0.22
CA GLN A 138 5.76 -12.85 0.87
C GLN A 138 5.92 -12.75 2.38
N ARG A 139 4.93 -12.13 3.03
CA ARG A 139 4.87 -11.98 4.49
C ARG A 139 3.56 -12.52 5.06
N ASN A 140 3.57 -12.88 6.34
CA ASN A 140 2.32 -13.05 7.10
C ASN A 140 1.84 -11.73 7.71
N THR A 141 0.76 -11.79 8.50
CA THR A 141 0.17 -10.64 9.19
C THR A 141 1.07 -10.08 10.29
N LEU A 142 1.90 -10.91 10.91
CA LEU A 142 2.93 -10.52 11.88
C LEU A 142 4.20 -9.98 11.22
N TYR A 143 4.18 -9.78 9.90
CA TYR A 143 5.31 -9.28 9.10
C TYR A 143 6.53 -10.21 9.04
N GLU A 144 6.40 -11.46 9.44
CA GLU A 144 7.44 -12.47 9.25
C GLU A 144 7.58 -12.79 7.76
N LEU A 145 8.82 -12.90 7.29
CA LEU A 145 9.11 -13.25 5.91
C LEU A 145 8.92 -14.75 5.71
N LEU A 146 7.93 -15.12 4.89
CA LEU A 146 7.65 -16.51 4.54
C LEU A 146 8.51 -16.98 3.37
N ARG A 147 8.69 -16.10 2.37
CA ARG A 147 9.43 -16.43 1.14
C ARG A 147 9.96 -15.18 0.45
N ALA A 148 11.25 -15.14 0.14
CA ALA A 148 11.83 -14.16 -0.77
C ALA A 148 11.92 -14.73 -2.18
N HIS A 149 11.61 -13.93 -3.20
CA HIS A 149 11.64 -14.34 -4.60
C HIS A 149 12.81 -13.67 -5.34
N GLU A 150 14.03 -14.01 -4.91
CA GLU A 150 15.30 -13.40 -5.38
C GLU A 150 15.55 -13.63 -6.87
N THR A 151 15.23 -14.82 -7.37
CA THR A 151 15.36 -15.15 -8.79
C THR A 151 14.11 -14.74 -9.56
N ARG A 152 14.30 -14.20 -10.76
CA ARG A 152 13.20 -14.04 -11.72
C ARG A 152 12.84 -15.43 -12.22
N PRO A 153 11.60 -15.92 -12.02
CA PRO A 153 11.18 -17.19 -12.61
C PRO A 153 11.29 -17.09 -14.13
N ALA A 154 11.59 -18.22 -14.79
CA ALA A 154 11.51 -18.30 -16.24
C ALA A 154 10.15 -17.76 -16.72
N PRO A 155 10.09 -17.07 -17.87
CA PRO A 155 8.81 -16.64 -18.42
C PRO A 155 7.88 -17.85 -18.49
N ALA A 156 6.69 -17.73 -17.90
CA ALA A 156 5.72 -18.81 -17.93
C ALA A 156 5.43 -19.15 -19.39
N SER A 157 5.68 -20.39 -19.80
CA SER A 157 5.11 -20.92 -21.03
C SER A 157 3.60 -20.72 -20.94
N HIS A 158 2.99 -20.14 -21.98
CA HIS A 158 1.55 -20.16 -22.14
C HIS A 158 1.08 -21.61 -22.26
N GLY A 159 0.85 -22.25 -21.11
CA GLY A 159 0.28 -23.57 -20.96
C GLY A 159 -0.90 -23.44 -20.04
N ASP A 160 -2.03 -23.98 -20.49
CA ASP A 160 -3.32 -23.96 -19.81
C ASP A 160 -3.21 -24.21 -18.31
N GLY A 161 -3.83 -23.31 -17.54
CA GLY A 161 -3.74 -23.28 -16.09
C GLY A 161 -4.26 -24.57 -15.46
N ASP A 162 -3.43 -25.18 -14.63
CA ASP A 162 -3.85 -26.14 -13.62
C ASP A 162 -4.77 -25.45 -12.59
N PRO A 163 -6.05 -25.85 -12.45
CA PRO A 163 -6.98 -25.27 -11.48
C PRO A 163 -6.66 -25.65 -10.03
N GLY A 164 -5.69 -26.55 -9.79
CA GLY A 164 -5.51 -27.24 -8.50
C GLY A 164 -4.65 -26.54 -7.44
N ALA A 165 -3.88 -25.51 -7.78
CA ALA A 165 -3.00 -24.85 -6.81
C ALA A 165 -3.64 -23.59 -6.20
N PHE A 166 -4.67 -23.79 -5.38
CA PHE A 166 -5.19 -22.75 -4.50
C PHE A 166 -4.17 -22.45 -3.38
N GLU A 167 -3.21 -21.54 -3.65
CA GLU A 167 -2.50 -20.83 -2.57
C GLU A 167 -3.54 -19.99 -1.81
N SER A 168 -3.63 -20.20 -0.49
CA SER A 168 -4.65 -19.61 0.38
C SER A 168 -4.77 -18.10 0.19
N ALA A 169 -6.01 -17.62 0.10
CA ALA A 169 -6.36 -16.21 0.13
C ALA A 169 -5.63 -15.49 1.28
N PHE A 170 -5.22 -14.24 1.02
CA PHE A 170 -4.44 -13.34 1.92
C PHE A 170 -2.91 -13.41 1.85
N SER A 171 -2.32 -13.67 0.69
CA SER A 171 -0.89 -13.40 0.53
C SER A 171 -0.64 -11.89 0.53
N ARG A 172 0.24 -11.40 1.42
CA ARG A 172 0.70 -10.00 1.45
C ARG A 172 2.16 -9.94 1.01
N VAL A 173 2.53 -8.89 0.29
CA VAL A 173 3.83 -8.77 -0.37
C VAL A 173 4.57 -7.52 0.10
N ARG A 174 5.69 -7.73 0.82
CA ARG A 174 6.64 -6.69 1.18
C ARG A 174 7.91 -6.74 0.35
N LEU A 175 8.67 -5.66 0.41
CA LEU A 175 9.97 -5.50 -0.20
C LEU A 175 11.05 -5.83 0.84
N ARG A 176 12.13 -6.48 0.41
CA ARG A 176 13.35 -6.53 1.23
C ARG A 176 14.10 -5.21 1.05
N THR A 177 14.24 -4.45 2.14
CA THR A 177 15.05 -3.22 2.21
C THR A 177 16.52 -3.55 2.33
#